data_AF-A0A0T1TD43-F1
#
_entry.id   AF-A0A0T1TD43-F1
#
_cell.length_a   1.000
_cell.length_b   1.000
_cell.length_c   1.000
_cell.angle_alpha   90.00
_cell.angle_beta   90.00
_cell.angle_gamma   90.00
#
_symmetry.space_group_name_H-M   'P 1'
#
loop_
_entity.id
_entity.type
_entity.pdbx_description
1 polymer ?
#
loop_
_entity_poly.entity_id
_entity_poly.type
_entity_poly.pdbx_seq_one_letter_code
_entity_poly.pdbx_strand_id
1 'polypeptide(L)'
;MYLNTVVNQWTHWTPDYYDSTHAGWLYAGSNYFYCIKEGVYYSDNGRRSRYWLLTDDDSGNRNVYVSEVYLDQWGWDNVYSLLDYC
;
A
#
# COMPACT_ATOMS: atom_id res chain seq x y z
N MET A 1 -1.27 7.17 9.62
CA MET A 1 0.10 7.71 9.54
C MET A 1 0.37 8.16 8.10
N TYR A 2 0.99 9.32 7.89
CA TYR A 2 1.39 9.74 6.54
C TYR A 2 2.72 9.10 6.15
N LEU A 3 2.77 8.47 4.97
CA LEU A 3 3.98 7.91 4.34
C LEU A 3 3.99 8.28 2.86
N ASN A 4 5.17 8.32 2.23
CA ASN A 4 5.25 8.62 0.81
C ASN A 4 5.32 7.35 -0.04
N THR A 5 4.53 7.31 -1.10
CA THR A 5 4.67 6.34 -2.20
C THR A 5 5.42 6.98 -3.36
N VAL A 6 6.30 6.21 -4.02
CA VAL A 6 7.17 6.72 -5.10
C VAL A 6 6.60 6.51 -6.51
N VAL A 7 5.48 5.80 -6.63
CA VAL A 7 4.77 5.58 -7.90
C VAL A 7 3.26 5.71 -7.72
N ASN A 8 2.58 5.99 -8.84
CA ASN A 8 1.14 5.75 -8.95
C ASN A 8 0.91 4.25 -9.02
N GLN A 9 -0.06 3.74 -8.27
CA GLN A 9 -0.31 2.31 -8.17
C GLN A 9 -1.80 2.00 -8.08
N TRP A 10 -2.15 0.77 -8.45
CA TRP A 10 -3.49 0.25 -8.22
C TRP A 10 -3.74 0.04 -6.74
N THR A 11 -4.95 0.38 -6.34
CA THR A 11 -5.52 -0.02 -5.05
C THR A 11 -6.37 -1.27 -5.24
N HIS A 12 -6.48 -2.08 -4.20
CA HIS A 12 -7.19 -3.36 -4.26
C HIS A 12 -8.15 -3.54 -3.08
N TRP A 13 -9.29 -4.17 -3.30
CA TRP A 13 -10.28 -4.48 -2.24
C TRP A 13 -9.77 -5.51 -1.23
N THR A 14 -8.82 -6.33 -1.65
CA THR A 14 -8.13 -7.34 -0.84
C THR A 14 -6.62 -7.12 -0.94
N PRO A 15 -5.82 -7.61 0.03
CA PRO A 15 -4.37 -7.39 0.04
C PRO A 15 -3.66 -8.30 -0.98
N ASP A 16 -3.87 -8.01 -2.27
CA ASP A 16 -3.30 -8.71 -3.41
C ASP A 16 -3.21 -7.79 -4.63
N TYR A 17 -2.60 -8.27 -5.71
CA TYR A 17 -2.37 -7.50 -6.96
C TYR A 17 -3.28 -7.94 -8.12
N TYR A 18 -4.32 -8.74 -7.86
CA TYR A 18 -5.11 -9.33 -8.95
C TYR A 18 -5.98 -8.29 -9.64
N ASP A 19 -6.15 -8.43 -10.95
CA ASP A 19 -7.05 -7.55 -11.73
C ASP A 19 -8.50 -7.61 -11.22
N SER A 20 -8.96 -8.79 -10.77
CA SER A 20 -10.30 -8.99 -10.20
C SER A 20 -10.58 -8.22 -8.92
N THR A 21 -9.54 -7.72 -8.25
CA THR A 21 -9.64 -7.01 -6.96
C THR A 21 -9.25 -5.54 -7.10
N HIS A 22 -8.81 -5.10 -8.28
CA HIS A 22 -8.50 -3.71 -8.58
C HIS A 22 -9.72 -2.82 -8.27
N ALA A 23 -9.49 -1.81 -7.43
CA ALA A 23 -10.50 -0.88 -6.94
C ALA A 23 -10.35 0.49 -7.61
N GLY A 24 -9.13 1.00 -7.69
CA GLY A 24 -8.83 2.33 -8.23
C GLY A 24 -7.34 2.64 -8.18
N TRP A 25 -7.03 3.92 -8.00
CA TRP A 25 -5.66 4.44 -8.02
C TRP A 25 -5.31 5.18 -6.74
N LEU A 26 -4.10 4.93 -6.26
CA LEU A 26 -3.39 5.78 -5.31
C LEU A 26 -2.22 6.46 -6.05
N TYR A 27 -2.25 7.78 -6.12
CA TYR A 27 -1.20 8.55 -6.76
C TYR A 27 0.05 8.65 -5.86
N ALA A 28 1.21 8.80 -6.50
CA ALA A 28 2.48 8.98 -5.82
C ALA A 28 2.46 10.23 -4.93
N GLY A 29 3.15 10.16 -3.80
CA GLY A 29 3.26 11.26 -2.85
C GLY A 29 2.85 10.85 -1.44
N SER A 30 2.57 11.86 -0.61
CA SER A 30 2.21 11.67 0.80
C SER A 30 0.77 11.21 0.92
N ASN A 31 0.58 9.99 1.42
CA ASN A 31 -0.70 9.33 1.58
C ASN A 31 -0.90 8.89 3.04
N TYR A 32 -2.16 8.84 3.48
CA TYR A 32 -2.49 8.44 4.85
C TYR A 32 -2.84 6.96 4.94
N PHE A 33 -2.06 6.21 5.69
CA PHE A 33 -2.26 4.77 5.92
C PHE A 33 -2.81 4.49 7.32
N TYR A 34 -3.75 3.56 7.42
CA TYR A 34 -4.41 3.20 8.67
C TYR A 34 -3.64 2.14 9.46
N CYS A 35 -3.26 1.05 8.80
CA CYS A 35 -2.62 -0.12 9.40
C CYS A 35 -1.95 -0.97 8.30
N ILE A 36 -1.19 -1.97 8.71
CA ILE A 36 -0.53 -2.93 7.84
C ILE A 36 -1.17 -4.32 7.98
N LYS A 37 -1.24 -5.08 6.88
CA LYS A 37 -1.85 -6.41 6.85
C LYS A 37 -1.08 -7.38 5.95
N GLU A 38 -1.02 -8.65 6.34
CA GLU A 38 -0.46 -9.69 5.48
C GLU A 38 -1.42 -10.08 4.35
N GLY A 39 -0.87 -10.31 3.16
CA GLY A 39 -1.60 -10.71 1.97
C GLY A 39 -0.74 -11.51 0.99
N VAL A 40 -1.07 -11.40 -0.31
CA VAL A 40 -0.32 -12.06 -1.38
C VAL A 40 1.07 -11.44 -1.50
N TYR A 41 2.10 -12.26 -1.73
CA TYR A 41 3.44 -11.75 -2.01
C TYR A 41 3.45 -10.97 -3.32
N TYR A 42 4.00 -9.76 -3.27
CA TYR A 42 4.19 -8.90 -4.42
C TYR A 42 5.67 -8.53 -4.56
N SER A 43 6.14 -8.47 -5.80
CA SER A 43 7.54 -8.14 -6.12
C SER A 43 7.56 -7.08 -7.21
N ASP A 44 7.99 -5.88 -6.84
CA ASP A 44 8.21 -4.77 -7.76
C ASP A 44 9.13 -3.74 -7.09
N ASN A 45 9.56 -2.72 -7.84
CA ASN A 45 10.42 -1.64 -7.35
C ASN A 45 11.70 -2.14 -6.65
N GLY A 46 12.25 -3.27 -7.14
CA GLY A 46 13.42 -3.92 -6.56
C GLY A 46 13.21 -4.56 -5.18
N ARG A 47 11.97 -4.66 -4.70
CA ARG A 47 11.59 -5.16 -3.38
C ARG A 47 10.59 -6.30 -3.51
N ARG A 48 10.48 -7.10 -2.45
CA ARG A 48 9.49 -8.17 -2.33
C ARG A 48 8.92 -8.17 -0.92
N SER A 49 7.60 -8.10 -0.81
CA SER A 49 6.90 -8.15 0.48
C SER A 49 5.55 -8.85 0.37
N ARG A 50 5.05 -9.32 1.52
CA ARG A 50 3.68 -9.81 1.70
C ARG A 50 2.78 -8.81 2.41
N TYR A 51 3.30 -7.64 2.76
CA TYR A 51 2.56 -6.65 3.53
C TYR A 51 1.91 -5.59 2.64
N TRP A 52 0.71 -5.22 3.04
CA TRP A 52 -0.18 -4.31 2.35
C TRP A 52 -0.68 -3.25 3.33
N LEU A 53 -0.80 -2.02 2.85
CA LEU A 53 -1.16 -0.85 3.64
C LEU A 53 -2.62 -0.52 3.35
N LEU A 54 -3.44 -0.44 4.41
CA LEU A 54 -4.83 -0.02 4.31
C LEU A 54 -4.90 1.50 4.19
N THR A 55 -5.63 2.02 3.20
CA THR A 55 -5.77 3.45 2.90
C THR A 55 -7.15 3.75 2.30
N ASP A 56 -7.44 5.04 2.13
CA ASP A 56 -8.40 5.53 1.15
C ASP A 56 -7.62 5.96 -0.10
N ASP A 57 -8.27 5.93 -1.27
CA ASP A 57 -7.61 6.22 -2.55
C ASP A 57 -8.13 7.48 -3.25
N ASP A 58 -7.43 7.88 -4.31
CA ASP A 58 -7.74 9.09 -5.09
C ASP A 58 -8.96 8.89 -6.03
N SER A 59 -9.43 7.66 -6.16
CA SER A 59 -10.64 7.32 -6.92
C SER A 59 -11.91 7.46 -6.05
N GLY A 60 -11.76 7.79 -4.77
CA GLY A 60 -12.85 7.95 -3.81
C GLY A 60 -13.25 6.67 -3.09
N ASN A 61 -12.48 5.58 -3.26
CA ASN A 61 -12.70 4.33 -2.53
C ASN A 61 -12.10 4.43 -1.12
N ARG A 62 -12.66 3.64 -0.21
CA ARG A 62 -12.21 3.53 1.18
C ARG A 62 -11.90 2.10 1.54
N ASN A 63 -11.02 1.93 2.52
CA ASN A 63 -10.58 0.62 3.01
C ASN A 63 -10.00 -0.27 1.89
N VAL A 64 -9.14 0.32 1.06
CA VAL A 64 -8.44 -0.37 -0.02
C VAL A 64 -6.97 -0.56 0.36
N TYR A 65 -6.33 -1.50 -0.30
CA TYR A 65 -4.96 -1.92 -0.02
C TYR A 65 -4.02 -1.52 -1.14
N VAL A 66 -2.82 -1.11 -0.76
CA VAL A 66 -1.69 -0.91 -1.67
C VAL A 66 -0.47 -1.64 -1.12
N SER A 67 0.48 -2.01 -1.98
CA SER A 67 1.67 -2.73 -1.52
C SER A 67 2.72 -1.77 -0.95
N GLU A 68 3.33 -2.13 0.17
CA GLU A 68 4.38 -1.32 0.79
C GLU A 68 5.68 -1.23 -0.04
N VAL A 69 5.84 -2.08 -1.06
CA VAL A 69 7.06 -2.11 -1.92
C VAL A 69 7.30 -0.76 -2.61
N TYR A 70 6.24 0.03 -2.77
CA TYR A 70 6.27 1.36 -3.37
C TYR A 70 6.41 2.50 -2.37
N LEU A 71 6.58 2.23 -1.07
CA LEU A 71 6.99 3.27 -0.13
C LEU A 71 8.36 3.85 -0.53
N ASP A 72 8.63 5.09 -0.16
CA ASP A 72 10.00 5.62 -0.22
C ASP A 72 10.95 4.81 0.70
N GLN A 73 12.25 5.10 0.64
CA GLN A 73 13.23 4.33 1.41
C GLN A 73 12.99 4.43 2.92
N TRP A 74 12.67 5.63 3.41
CA TRP A 74 12.43 5.83 4.83
C TRP A 74 11.16 5.10 5.30
N GLY A 75 10.06 5.21 4.54
CA GLY A 75 8.82 4.50 4.83
C GLY A 75 9.02 3.00 4.85
N TRP A 76 9.70 2.44 3.86
CA TRP A 76 10.03 1.01 3.81
C TRP A 76 10.82 0.54 5.04
N ASP A 77 11.82 1.31 5.48
CA ASP A 77 12.65 0.94 6.62
C ASP A 77 11.92 1.03 7.98
N ASN A 78 10.83 1.80 8.06
CA ASN A 78 10.17 2.13 9.32
C ASN A 78 8.69 1.69 9.41
N VAL A 79 8.09 1.19 8.33
CA VAL A 79 6.64 0.93 8.27
C VAL A 79 6.13 0.05 9.41
N TYR A 80 6.90 -0.97 9.81
CA TYR A 80 6.52 -1.91 10.88
C TYR A 80 6.58 -1.31 12.30
N SER A 81 7.25 -0.18 12.49
CA SER A 81 7.24 0.56 13.77
C SER A 81 6.24 1.72 13.76
N LEU A 82 5.75 2.12 12.59
CA LEU A 82 4.87 3.26 12.38
C LEU A 82 3.39 2.89 12.27
N LEU A 83 3.09 1.68 11.79
CA LEU A 83 1.72 1.20 11.58
C LEU A 83 1.46 -0.04 12.43
N ASP A 84 0.32 -0.02 13.12
CA ASP A 84 -0.21 -1.20 13.80
C ASP A 84 -0.71 -2.22 12.79
N TYR A 85 -0.76 -3.48 13.21
CA TYR A 85 -1.32 -4.57 12.42
C TYR A 85 -2.85 -4.54 12.43
N CYS A 86 -3.47 -4.80 11.28
CA CYS A 86 -4.87 -5.19 11.15
C CYS A 86 -4.99 -6.67 10.72
#